data_AF-A0A6A5GZ41-F1
#
_entry.id   AF-A0A6A5GZ41-F1
#
_cell.length_a   1.000
_cell.length_b   1.000
_cell.length_c   1.000
_cell.angle_alpha   90.00
_cell.angle_beta   90.00
_cell.angle_gamma   90.00
#
_symmetry.space_group_name_H-M   'P 1'
#
loop_
_entity.id
_entity.type
_entity.pdbx_description
1 polymer ?
#
loop_
_entity_poly.entity_id
_entity_poly.type
_entity_poly.pdbx_seq_one_letter_code
_entity_poly.pdbx_strand_id
1 'polypeptide(L)'
;MFLALQPNNLSCPDMSFTAPPVTTGLCIKRLSNDGSRGIDGKKLKIKIKPMSYDSLKKILGYMEGNKRFELSSRCPSVRTADQVTPLRIEQFNYYDENKLIVNDTVYELSIIRHLRNAKNPESITKANEKGGVSYDVDIFGRRIWNYSERRLPTPGDIGPFKSDRNTHPDVIQRFREDYEADVATVRCNNYLKLTVSLGTKEIVNYKRSIGMAMKSLTSKFLGNRKSPIQVNHLAMEANLIRLPVGLQFRIRKLSTHQNFNKLMDGLKNILDERSFPLDYVQTPSGDKGYKGVGHPVVRSAKILAISDRDKNTNWSDFLPNLHNPEIRLLNDEIEEAVIPVITNWKYFGRDIGTQFTSLSIRKRFMQEIIERVTRQFPSGVEVSERCIMIPRNKDSAIQVSFEEDGNEYFMPKIEMVKNESESSK
;
A
#
# COMPACT_ATOMS: atom_id res chain seq x y z
N MET A 1 22.06 -5.40 27.51
CA MET A 1 21.89 -6.86 27.35
C MET A 1 20.66 -7.06 26.47
N PHE A 2 20.88 -7.21 25.17
CA PHE A 2 19.80 -7.27 24.16
C PHE A 2 19.21 -8.68 24.13
N LEU A 3 17.93 -8.82 24.46
CA LEU A 3 17.15 -10.03 24.20
C LEU A 3 16.34 -9.81 22.92
N ALA A 4 16.65 -10.63 21.92
CA ALA A 4 15.97 -10.71 20.65
C ALA A 4 14.62 -11.41 20.82
N LEU A 5 13.53 -10.77 20.38
CA LEU A 5 12.23 -11.41 20.21
C LEU A 5 12.11 -11.88 18.76
N GLN A 6 11.98 -13.20 18.58
CA GLN A 6 11.66 -13.82 17.30
C GLN A 6 10.18 -13.60 16.94
N PRO A 7 9.81 -13.54 15.65
CA PRO A 7 8.41 -13.53 15.24
C PRO A 7 7.82 -14.94 15.29
N ASN A 8 6.74 -15.09 16.04
CA ASN A 8 5.93 -16.29 16.16
C ASN A 8 5.31 -16.71 14.81
N ASN A 9 5.43 -18.00 14.51
CA ASN A 9 4.71 -18.71 13.47
C ASN A 9 3.20 -18.77 13.80
N LEU A 10 2.36 -18.27 12.89
CA LEU A 10 0.95 -18.61 12.83
C LEU A 10 0.71 -19.38 11.53
N SER A 11 0.74 -20.71 11.65
CA SER A 11 0.31 -21.68 10.66
C SER A 11 -1.21 -21.83 10.71
N CYS A 12 -1.91 -21.55 9.62
CA CYS A 12 -3.30 -22.01 9.41
C CYS A 12 -3.32 -23.32 8.61
N PRO A 13 -4.35 -24.16 8.77
CA PRO A 13 -4.30 -25.59 8.46
C PRO A 13 -4.64 -25.92 7.01
N ASP A 14 -4.02 -27.00 6.52
CA ASP A 14 -4.32 -27.69 5.28
C ASP A 14 -5.79 -28.12 5.20
N MET A 15 -6.49 -27.65 4.16
CA MET A 15 -7.66 -28.33 3.62
C MET A 15 -7.39 -28.69 2.16
N SER A 16 -7.05 -29.96 1.96
CA SER A 16 -6.87 -30.58 0.67
C SER A 16 -8.22 -30.90 0.04
N PHE A 17 -8.57 -30.19 -1.04
CA PHE A 17 -9.55 -30.66 -2.01
C PHE A 17 -8.88 -30.76 -3.38
N THR A 18 -8.61 -32.00 -3.79
CA THR A 18 -8.13 -32.35 -5.12
C THR A 18 -9.30 -32.31 -6.12
N ALA A 19 -9.24 -31.38 -7.06
CA ALA A 19 -10.00 -31.45 -8.31
C ALA A 19 -9.05 -31.17 -9.48
N PRO A 20 -9.09 -31.94 -10.58
CA PRO A 20 -8.12 -31.84 -11.66
C PRO A 20 -8.33 -30.54 -12.48
N PRO A 21 -7.25 -29.93 -13.01
CA PRO A 21 -7.36 -28.72 -13.81
C PRO A 21 -7.94 -29.03 -15.20
N VAL A 22 -9.13 -28.51 -15.48
CA VAL A 22 -9.67 -28.42 -16.84
C VAL A 22 -8.81 -27.43 -17.62
N THR A 23 -7.97 -27.97 -18.49
CA THR A 23 -7.00 -27.20 -19.28
C THR A 23 -7.67 -26.73 -20.58
N THR A 24 -8.24 -25.53 -20.61
CA THR A 24 -8.56 -24.88 -21.90
C THR A 24 -7.31 -24.19 -22.43
N GLY A 25 -6.43 -24.96 -23.07
CA GLY A 25 -5.22 -24.47 -23.71
C GLY A 25 -5.52 -23.71 -24.99
N LEU A 26 -5.47 -22.37 -24.96
CA LEU A 26 -5.39 -21.53 -26.15
C LEU A 26 -3.92 -21.29 -26.48
N CYS A 27 -3.37 -22.14 -27.35
CA CYS A 27 -1.99 -22.05 -27.82
C CYS A 27 -1.89 -21.02 -28.97
N ILE A 28 -1.33 -19.84 -28.72
CA ILE A 28 -0.90 -18.91 -29.79
C ILE A 28 0.61 -19.07 -29.94
N LYS A 29 1.04 -19.98 -30.82
CA LYS A 29 2.46 -20.19 -31.13
C LYS A 29 3.01 -19.04 -31.97
N ARG A 30 4.15 -18.50 -31.53
CA ARG A 30 5.13 -17.75 -32.33
C ARG A 30 5.69 -18.72 -33.39
N LEU A 31 5.46 -18.45 -34.67
CA LEU A 31 6.12 -19.17 -35.77
C LEU A 31 7.47 -18.49 -36.05
N SER A 32 8.54 -19.04 -35.49
CA SER A 32 9.90 -18.88 -36.03
C SER A 32 10.07 -19.91 -37.15
N ASN A 33 10.22 -19.44 -38.38
CA ASN A 33 10.62 -20.27 -39.51
C ASN A 33 12.10 -20.62 -39.33
N ASP A 34 12.39 -21.84 -38.90
CA ASP A 34 13.53 -22.58 -39.46
C ASP A 34 13.36 -24.08 -39.24
N GLY A 35 13.79 -24.89 -40.22
CA GLY A 35 13.78 -26.35 -40.15
C GLY A 35 12.85 -27.04 -41.15
N SER A 36 13.33 -27.21 -42.38
CA SER A 36 12.83 -28.19 -43.33
C SER A 36 13.38 -29.59 -43.03
N ARG A 37 12.51 -30.57 -42.75
CA ARG A 37 12.70 -31.97 -43.12
C ARG A 37 11.35 -32.54 -43.58
N GLY A 38 11.32 -33.08 -44.79
CA GLY A 38 10.14 -33.69 -45.39
C GLY A 38 9.93 -35.11 -44.90
N ILE A 39 8.66 -35.51 -44.80
CA ILE A 39 8.02 -36.70 -45.38
C ILE A 39 6.49 -36.42 -45.28
N ASP A 40 5.79 -36.56 -46.40
CA ASP A 40 4.32 -36.62 -46.58
C ASP A 40 3.43 -35.54 -45.91
N GLY A 41 3.46 -34.35 -46.52
CA GLY A 41 2.40 -34.08 -47.49
C GLY A 41 0.99 -33.66 -47.03
N LYS A 42 0.72 -33.35 -45.76
CA LYS A 42 -0.38 -32.41 -45.39
C LYS A 42 0.00 -31.58 -44.16
N LYS A 43 0.71 -30.46 -44.38
CA LYS A 43 0.70 -29.36 -43.39
C LYS A 43 -0.73 -28.84 -43.29
N LEU A 44 -1.48 -29.30 -42.29
CA LEU A 44 -2.73 -28.68 -41.88
C LEU A 44 -2.41 -27.23 -41.50
N LYS A 45 -2.57 -26.32 -42.47
CA LYS A 45 -2.67 -24.89 -42.21
C LYS A 45 -3.96 -24.70 -41.42
N ILE A 46 -3.88 -24.83 -40.10
CA ILE A 46 -4.98 -24.44 -39.21
C ILE A 46 -5.17 -22.95 -39.48
N LYS A 47 -6.26 -22.62 -40.17
CA LYS A 47 -6.66 -21.25 -40.45
C LYS A 47 -7.21 -20.68 -39.15
N ILE A 48 -6.32 -20.29 -38.24
CA ILE A 48 -6.71 -19.68 -36.98
C ILE A 48 -7.27 -18.31 -37.34
N LYS A 49 -8.60 -18.15 -37.27
CA LYS A 49 -9.23 -16.84 -37.39
C LYS A 49 -8.76 -16.01 -36.20
N PRO A 50 -8.10 -14.85 -36.41
CA PRO A 50 -7.75 -13.98 -35.31
C PRO A 50 -9.03 -13.57 -34.58
N MET A 51 -8.94 -13.47 -33.26
CA MET A 51 -10.02 -12.92 -32.47
C MET A 51 -10.39 -11.52 -32.98
N SER A 52 -11.69 -11.22 -33.08
CA SER A 52 -12.11 -9.87 -33.45
C SER A 52 -11.68 -8.86 -32.38
N TYR A 53 -11.48 -7.61 -32.80
CA TYR A 53 -11.07 -6.54 -31.90
C TYR A 53 -12.07 -6.35 -30.74
N ASP A 54 -13.37 -6.45 -31.01
CA ASP A 54 -14.41 -6.31 -29.99
C ASP A 54 -14.45 -7.49 -29.01
N SER A 55 -14.28 -8.72 -29.50
CA SER A 55 -14.17 -9.89 -28.61
C SER A 55 -12.94 -9.79 -27.71
N LEU A 56 -11.81 -9.33 -28.25
CA LEU A 56 -10.60 -9.11 -27.47
C LEU A 56 -10.80 -8.06 -26.38
N LYS A 57 -11.42 -6.90 -26.71
CA LYS A 57 -11.76 -5.87 -25.72
C LYS A 57 -12.67 -6.40 -24.62
N LYS A 58 -13.69 -7.19 -24.96
CA LYS A 58 -14.58 -7.81 -23.96
C LYS A 58 -13.80 -8.70 -23.00
N ILE A 59 -12.97 -9.60 -23.53
CA ILE A 59 -12.15 -10.51 -22.71
C ILE A 59 -11.20 -9.72 -21.81
N LEU A 60 -10.50 -8.72 -22.35
CA LEU A 60 -9.60 -7.86 -21.57
C LEU A 60 -10.35 -7.08 -20.48
N GLY A 61 -11.61 -6.72 -20.70
CA GLY A 61 -12.45 -6.01 -19.73
C GLY A 61 -12.82 -6.84 -18.50
N TYR A 62 -12.80 -8.18 -18.62
CA TYR A 62 -13.01 -9.13 -17.52
C TYR A 62 -11.72 -9.78 -17.02
N MET A 63 -10.59 -9.53 -17.68
CA MET A 63 -9.30 -10.09 -17.29
C MET A 63 -8.70 -9.32 -16.10
N GLU A 64 -8.16 -10.07 -15.15
CA GLU A 64 -7.40 -9.52 -14.01
C GLU A 64 -6.19 -8.70 -14.49
N GLY A 65 -5.88 -7.61 -13.79
CA GLY A 65 -4.91 -6.60 -14.22
C GLY A 65 -3.49 -7.12 -14.45
N ASN A 66 -2.96 -7.94 -13.55
CA ASN A 66 -1.62 -8.51 -13.68
C ASN A 66 -1.51 -9.45 -14.89
N LYS A 67 -2.55 -10.25 -15.16
CA LYS A 67 -2.63 -11.07 -16.39
C LYS A 67 -2.61 -10.22 -17.65
N ARG A 68 -3.26 -9.04 -17.64
CA ARG A 68 -3.24 -8.09 -18.76
C ARG A 68 -1.85 -7.49 -18.96
N PHE A 69 -1.13 -7.19 -17.88
CA PHE A 69 0.26 -6.69 -17.96
C PHE A 69 1.19 -7.73 -18.58
N GLU A 70 1.10 -8.98 -18.14
CA GLU A 70 1.88 -10.10 -18.69
C GLU A 70 1.56 -10.32 -20.18
N LEU A 71 0.27 -10.37 -20.53
CA LEU A 71 -0.19 -10.56 -21.90
C LEU A 71 0.30 -9.43 -22.80
N SER A 72 0.15 -8.18 -22.39
CA SER A 72 0.58 -7.00 -23.16
C SER A 72 2.11 -6.91 -23.30
N SER A 73 2.85 -7.43 -22.32
CA SER A 73 4.31 -7.54 -22.37
C SER A 73 4.75 -8.56 -23.42
N ARG A 74 4.14 -9.77 -23.41
CA ARG A 74 4.48 -10.88 -24.32
C ARG A 74 3.93 -10.73 -25.73
N CYS A 75 2.79 -10.06 -25.89
CA CYS A 75 2.07 -9.92 -27.15
C CYS A 75 1.83 -8.44 -27.51
N PRO A 76 2.78 -7.77 -28.18
CA PRO A 76 2.64 -6.35 -28.52
C PRO A 76 1.40 -5.99 -29.35
N SER A 77 0.88 -6.93 -30.16
CA SER A 77 -0.33 -6.73 -30.97
C SER A 77 -1.60 -6.52 -30.14
N VAL A 78 -1.62 -6.90 -28.86
CA VAL A 78 -2.77 -6.75 -27.96
C VAL A 78 -2.77 -5.38 -27.26
N ARG A 79 -1.63 -4.67 -27.22
CA ARG A 79 -1.44 -3.46 -26.40
C ARG A 79 -2.46 -2.37 -26.68
N THR A 80 -2.79 -2.11 -27.94
CA THR A 80 -3.76 -1.07 -28.29
C THR A 80 -5.15 -1.41 -27.76
N ALA A 81 -5.59 -2.66 -27.93
CA ALA A 81 -6.86 -3.13 -27.38
C ALA A 81 -6.86 -3.07 -25.85
N ASP A 82 -5.74 -3.43 -25.21
CA ASP A 82 -5.56 -3.35 -23.76
C ASP A 82 -5.65 -1.90 -23.25
N GLN A 83 -4.95 -0.96 -23.89
CA GLN A 83 -4.88 0.43 -23.49
C GLN A 83 -6.21 1.18 -23.59
N VAL A 84 -7.07 0.81 -24.54
CA VAL A 84 -8.41 1.39 -24.67
C VAL A 84 -9.46 0.70 -23.79
N THR A 85 -9.16 -0.49 -23.28
CA THR A 85 -10.09 -1.25 -22.44
C THR A 85 -9.90 -0.83 -20.99
N PRO A 86 -10.97 -0.40 -20.29
CA PRO A 86 -10.88 0.02 -18.89
C PRO A 86 -10.16 -1.02 -18.03
N LEU A 87 -9.22 -0.56 -17.21
CA LEU A 87 -8.45 -1.40 -16.30
C LEU A 87 -9.01 -1.24 -14.89
N ARG A 88 -9.21 -2.36 -14.20
CA ARG A 88 -9.64 -2.43 -12.80
C ARG A 88 -8.54 -3.08 -11.98
N ILE A 89 -8.21 -2.46 -10.86
CA ILE A 89 -7.21 -2.91 -9.89
C ILE A 89 -7.88 -2.82 -8.52
N GLU A 90 -7.75 -3.87 -7.72
CA GLU A 90 -8.27 -3.88 -6.36
C GLU A 90 -7.31 -3.13 -5.42
N GLN A 91 -6.02 -3.48 -5.46
CA GLN A 91 -5.00 -2.80 -4.67
C GLN A 91 -3.86 -2.32 -5.55
N PHE A 92 -3.51 -1.04 -5.44
CA PHE A 92 -2.29 -0.49 -6.04
C PHE A 92 -1.46 0.13 -4.92
N ASN A 93 -0.41 -0.57 -4.50
CA ASN A 93 0.44 -0.14 -3.41
C ASN A 93 1.87 0.10 -3.90
N TYR A 94 2.21 1.37 -4.03
CA TYR A 94 3.57 1.81 -4.30
C TYR A 94 4.32 1.91 -2.97
N TYR A 95 4.76 0.76 -2.48
CA TYR A 95 5.28 0.57 -1.12
C TYR A 95 6.64 1.24 -0.90
N ASP A 96 7.55 1.08 -1.85
CA ASP A 96 8.90 1.65 -1.81
C ASP A 96 9.37 1.99 -3.24
N GLU A 97 10.48 2.73 -3.38
CA GLU A 97 11.01 3.18 -4.67
C GLU A 97 11.34 2.03 -5.64
N ASN A 98 11.55 0.81 -5.12
CA ASN A 98 11.86 -0.39 -5.87
C ASN A 98 10.77 -1.47 -5.83
N LYS A 99 9.65 -1.23 -5.13
CA LYS A 99 8.64 -2.25 -4.86
C LYS A 99 7.23 -1.73 -5.10
N LEU A 100 6.53 -2.38 -6.02
CA LEU A 100 5.12 -2.14 -6.34
C LEU A 100 4.33 -3.42 -6.11
N ILE A 101 3.17 -3.28 -5.50
CA ILE A 101 2.21 -4.36 -5.32
C ILE A 101 0.96 -3.97 -6.10
N VAL A 102 0.53 -4.86 -6.99
CA VAL A 102 -0.75 -4.73 -7.70
C VAL A 102 -1.56 -5.97 -7.37
N ASN A 103 -2.70 -5.77 -6.70
CA ASN A 103 -3.50 -6.83 -6.09
C ASN A 103 -2.63 -7.67 -5.15
N ASP A 104 -2.47 -8.96 -5.45
CA ASP A 104 -1.66 -9.93 -4.73
C ASP A 104 -0.24 -10.10 -5.33
N THR A 105 0.06 -9.39 -6.42
CA THR A 105 1.31 -9.56 -7.16
C THR A 105 2.34 -8.51 -6.75
N VAL A 106 3.50 -8.97 -6.29
CA VAL A 106 4.64 -8.13 -5.91
C VAL A 106 5.61 -8.03 -7.07
N TYR A 107 5.89 -6.81 -7.49
CA TYR A 107 6.93 -6.45 -8.46
C TYR A 107 8.07 -5.76 -7.72
N GLU A 108 9.22 -6.42 -7.62
CA GLU A 108 10.38 -5.91 -6.91
C GLU A 108 11.60 -5.82 -7.83
N LEU A 109 12.24 -4.65 -7.84
CA LEU A 109 13.48 -4.39 -8.54
C LEU A 109 14.66 -4.43 -7.55
N SER A 110 15.70 -5.16 -7.93
CA SER A 110 16.91 -5.31 -7.12
C SER A 110 18.15 -5.30 -8.02
N ILE A 111 19.32 -5.01 -7.45
CA ILE A 111 20.60 -5.12 -8.15
C ILE A 111 21.36 -6.35 -7.67
N ILE A 112 21.71 -7.21 -8.61
CA ILE A 112 22.65 -8.32 -8.43
C ILE A 112 24.05 -7.84 -8.81
N ARG A 113 25.04 -8.13 -7.96
CA ARG A 113 26.42 -7.66 -8.11
C ARG A 113 27.38 -8.84 -8.29
N HIS A 114 28.23 -8.79 -9.29
CA HIS A 114 29.30 -9.77 -9.47
C HIS A 114 30.61 -9.05 -9.74
N LEU A 115 31.66 -9.33 -8.96
CA LEU A 115 32.98 -8.78 -9.29
C LEU A 115 33.47 -9.33 -10.62
N ARG A 116 34.16 -8.47 -11.37
CA ARG A 116 34.84 -8.88 -12.59
C ARG A 116 36.11 -9.62 -12.23
N ASN A 117 36.28 -10.81 -12.80
CA ASN A 117 37.53 -11.58 -12.70
C ASN A 117 37.98 -11.87 -11.25
N ALA A 118 37.06 -11.85 -10.29
CA ALA A 118 37.34 -12.12 -8.88
C ALA A 118 36.14 -12.79 -8.22
N LYS A 119 36.39 -13.50 -7.11
CA LYS A 119 35.33 -14.10 -6.30
C LYS A 119 34.57 -13.00 -5.55
N ASN A 120 33.25 -13.15 -5.47
CA ASN A 120 32.42 -12.26 -4.65
C ASN A 120 32.80 -12.39 -3.16
N PRO A 121 32.99 -11.27 -2.43
CA PRO A 121 32.96 -11.24 -0.98
C PRO A 121 31.69 -11.89 -0.44
N GLU A 122 31.77 -12.33 0.81
CA GLU A 122 30.64 -12.96 1.50
C GLU A 122 29.43 -12.01 1.58
N SER A 123 29.68 -10.72 1.81
CA SER A 123 28.65 -9.67 1.83
C SER A 123 27.86 -9.56 0.51
N ILE A 124 28.54 -9.60 -0.64
CA ILE A 124 27.89 -9.60 -1.95
C ILE A 124 27.15 -10.92 -2.20
N THR A 125 27.77 -12.05 -1.83
CA THR A 125 27.19 -13.38 -2.02
C THR A 125 25.88 -13.53 -1.25
N LYS A 126 25.89 -13.22 0.06
CA LYS A 126 24.69 -13.20 0.92
C LYS A 126 23.61 -12.25 0.42
N ALA A 127 23.98 -11.07 -0.08
CA ALA A 127 23.02 -10.13 -0.65
C ALA A 127 22.35 -10.68 -1.92
N ASN A 128 23.13 -11.30 -2.83
CA ASN A 128 22.60 -11.89 -4.05
C ASN A 128 21.68 -13.09 -3.77
N GLU A 129 22.02 -13.92 -2.77
CA GLU A 129 21.19 -15.05 -2.30
C GLU A 129 19.83 -14.57 -1.78
N LYS A 130 19.81 -13.41 -1.09
CA LYS A 130 18.58 -12.73 -0.65
C LYS A 130 17.84 -11.98 -1.78
N GLY A 131 18.31 -12.08 -3.01
CA GLY A 131 17.66 -11.52 -4.19
C GLY A 131 18.28 -10.24 -4.75
N GLY A 132 19.33 -9.73 -4.11
CA GLY A 132 20.05 -8.51 -4.50
C GLY A 132 19.91 -7.38 -3.49
N VAL A 133 20.38 -6.18 -3.87
CA VAL A 133 20.23 -4.96 -3.07
C VAL A 133 19.16 -4.04 -3.66
N SER A 134 18.43 -3.32 -2.81
CA SER A 134 17.31 -2.45 -3.19
C SER A 134 17.70 -1.00 -3.54
N TYR A 135 19.00 -0.71 -3.61
CA TYR A 135 19.53 0.62 -3.87
C TYR A 135 20.48 0.64 -5.07
N ASP A 136 20.59 1.80 -5.72
CA ASP A 136 21.52 2.00 -6.83
C ASP A 136 22.97 1.84 -6.36
N VAL A 137 23.78 1.23 -7.22
CA VAL A 137 25.21 1.04 -6.97
C VAL A 137 26.08 1.60 -8.10
N ASP A 138 27.32 1.95 -7.76
CA ASP A 138 28.32 2.43 -8.70
C ASP A 138 29.02 1.27 -9.45
N ILE A 139 30.03 1.60 -10.27
CA ILE A 139 30.78 0.62 -11.07
C ILE A 139 31.60 -0.37 -10.22
N PHE A 140 31.75 -0.12 -8.92
CA PHE A 140 32.43 -0.99 -7.96
C PHE A 140 31.43 -1.75 -7.08
N GLY A 141 30.12 -1.57 -7.28
CA GLY A 141 29.08 -2.24 -6.51
C GLY A 141 28.79 -1.59 -5.15
N ARG A 142 29.30 -0.37 -4.91
CA ARG A 142 29.05 0.43 -3.70
C ARG A 142 27.74 1.20 -3.82
N ARG A 143 27.06 1.41 -2.69
CA ARG A 143 25.79 2.16 -2.66
C ARG A 143 26.02 3.61 -3.10
N ILE A 144 25.14 4.09 -3.98
CA ILE A 144 25.05 5.50 -4.32
C ILE A 144 24.12 6.16 -3.29
N TRP A 145 24.71 6.94 -2.39
CA TRP A 145 24.00 7.60 -1.29
C TRP A 145 23.37 8.92 -1.69
N ASN A 146 23.96 9.66 -2.63
CA ASN A 146 23.49 10.97 -3.03
C ASN A 146 22.34 10.91 -4.05
N TYR A 147 21.61 12.02 -4.16
CA TYR A 147 20.84 12.38 -5.35
C TYR A 147 21.82 12.62 -6.51
N SER A 148 22.37 11.55 -7.07
CA SER A 148 22.88 11.60 -8.44
C SER A 148 21.72 11.98 -9.37
N GLU A 149 22.02 12.50 -10.58
CA GLU A 149 21.02 12.79 -11.62
C GLU A 149 20.00 11.65 -11.82
N ARG A 150 20.42 10.40 -11.51
CA ARG A 150 19.64 9.17 -11.58
C ARG A 150 18.45 9.10 -10.62
N ARG A 151 18.40 9.97 -9.60
CA ARG A 151 17.34 10.06 -8.58
C ARG A 151 16.51 11.34 -8.65
N LEU A 152 16.76 12.20 -9.64
CA LEU A 152 15.95 13.39 -9.85
C LEU A 152 14.52 13.02 -10.27
N PRO A 153 13.50 13.74 -9.76
CA PRO A 153 12.14 13.63 -10.26
C PRO A 153 12.08 13.99 -11.74
N THR A 154 11.24 13.28 -12.47
CA THR A 154 10.97 13.51 -13.89
C THR A 154 9.47 13.73 -14.09
N PRO A 155 9.01 14.30 -15.23
CA PRO A 155 7.59 14.56 -15.44
C PRO A 155 6.71 13.34 -15.18
N GLY A 156 5.64 13.53 -14.40
CA GLY A 156 4.75 12.47 -13.94
C GLY A 156 5.12 11.82 -12.59
N ASP A 157 6.33 12.08 -12.06
CA ASP A 157 6.71 11.59 -10.73
C ASP A 157 6.07 12.45 -9.62
N ILE A 158 5.77 11.85 -8.48
CA ILE A 158 5.25 12.53 -7.28
C ILE A 158 6.26 12.41 -6.15
N GLY A 159 6.57 13.53 -5.49
CA GLY A 159 7.62 13.63 -4.47
C GLY A 159 8.87 14.35 -4.98
N PRO A 160 10.02 14.26 -4.27
CA PRO A 160 10.25 13.43 -3.10
C PRO A 160 9.52 13.96 -1.85
N PHE A 161 9.08 13.11 -0.94
CA PHE A 161 8.36 13.52 0.27
C PHE A 161 9.27 13.92 1.44
N LYS A 162 10.39 13.21 1.62
CA LYS A 162 11.37 13.48 2.67
C LYS A 162 12.55 14.24 2.09
N SER A 163 13.02 15.26 2.82
CA SER A 163 14.35 15.83 2.60
C SER A 163 15.40 14.80 2.98
N ASP A 164 16.47 14.71 2.22
CA ASP A 164 17.47 13.65 2.35
C ASP A 164 18.35 13.84 3.60
N ARG A 165 17.82 13.57 4.80
CA ARG A 165 18.63 13.55 6.04
C ARG A 165 19.79 12.54 5.97
N ASN A 166 19.71 11.59 5.03
CA ASN A 166 20.77 10.62 4.73
C ASN A 166 21.84 11.17 3.78
N THR A 167 21.72 12.42 3.31
CA THR A 167 22.79 13.13 2.58
C THR A 167 23.63 14.04 3.46
N HIS A 168 23.33 14.15 4.76
CA HIS A 168 24.24 14.85 5.66
C HIS A 168 25.62 14.16 5.60
N PRO A 169 26.72 14.88 5.32
CA PRO A 169 28.04 14.28 5.15
C PRO A 169 28.41 13.32 6.29
N ASP A 170 28.11 13.69 7.53
CA ASP A 170 28.39 12.87 8.72
C ASP A 170 27.57 11.56 8.78
N VAL A 171 26.34 11.57 8.27
CA VAL A 171 25.49 10.37 8.19
C VAL A 171 26.03 9.44 7.10
N ILE A 172 26.39 9.99 5.93
CA ILE A 172 27.04 9.23 4.86
C ILE A 172 28.35 8.62 5.38
N GLN A 173 29.17 9.39 6.09
CA GLN A 173 30.49 8.95 6.56
C GLN A 173 30.38 7.80 7.56
N ARG A 174 29.46 7.87 8.53
CA ARG A 174 29.20 6.76 9.48
C ARG A 174 28.72 5.50 8.78
N PHE A 175 27.80 5.62 7.80
CA PHE A 175 27.34 4.46 7.04
C PHE A 175 28.42 3.87 6.12
N ARG A 176 29.33 4.69 5.58
CA ARG A 176 30.50 4.21 4.84
C ARG A 176 31.39 3.37 5.75
N GLU A 177 31.70 3.84 6.94
CA GLU A 177 32.58 3.13 7.87
C GLU A 177 32.00 1.78 8.34
N ASP A 178 30.68 1.67 8.51
CA ASP A 178 30.01 0.43 8.95
C ASP A 178 29.78 -0.60 7.83
N TYR A 179 29.65 -0.19 6.55
CA TYR A 179 29.27 -1.07 5.43
C TYR A 179 30.31 -1.19 4.30
N GLU A 180 31.35 -0.35 4.27
CA GLU A 180 32.35 -0.28 3.20
C GLU A 180 33.73 -0.85 3.60
N ALA A 181 33.83 -1.60 4.69
CA ALA A 181 35.07 -2.33 5.01
C ALA A 181 35.43 -3.41 3.94
N ASP A 182 34.43 -3.92 3.21
CA ASP A 182 34.57 -4.96 2.16
C ASP A 182 34.50 -4.39 0.72
N VAL A 183 34.89 -3.13 0.49
CA VAL A 183 34.79 -2.51 -0.84
C VAL A 183 35.61 -3.28 -1.87
N ALA A 184 34.93 -3.70 -2.94
CA ALA A 184 35.56 -4.17 -4.15
C ALA A 184 36.41 -3.04 -4.76
N THR A 185 37.74 -3.14 -4.67
CA THR A 185 38.68 -2.34 -5.48
C THR A 185 38.54 -2.68 -6.98
N VAL A 186 37.92 -3.83 -7.27
CA VAL A 186 37.68 -4.37 -8.60
C VAL A 186 36.27 -4.02 -9.07
N ARG A 187 36.13 -3.66 -10.35
CA ARG A 187 34.82 -3.31 -10.94
C ARG A 187 33.81 -4.46 -10.84
N CYS A 188 32.55 -4.12 -10.65
CA CYS A 188 31.43 -5.06 -10.67
C CYS A 188 30.68 -5.05 -12.01
N ASN A 189 30.22 -6.22 -12.43
CA ASN A 189 29.10 -6.37 -13.34
C ASN A 189 27.81 -6.35 -12.51
N ASN A 190 27.04 -5.27 -12.68
CA ASN A 190 25.77 -5.07 -12.00
C ASN A 190 24.62 -5.44 -12.96
N TYR A 191 23.62 -6.13 -12.44
CA TYR A 191 22.43 -6.53 -13.20
C TYR A 191 21.18 -6.08 -12.46
N LEU A 192 20.26 -5.51 -13.21
CA LEU A 192 18.93 -5.21 -12.70
C LEU A 192 18.09 -6.48 -12.80
N LYS A 193 17.50 -6.87 -11.68
CA LYS A 193 16.60 -8.02 -11.59
C LYS A 193 15.21 -7.55 -11.25
N LEU A 194 14.23 -7.92 -12.07
CA LEU A 194 12.82 -7.86 -11.73
C LEU A 194 12.39 -9.20 -11.17
N THR A 195 11.87 -9.18 -9.95
CA THR A 195 11.26 -10.33 -9.28
C THR A 195 9.75 -10.11 -9.25
N VAL A 196 9.00 -11.07 -9.80
CA VAL A 196 7.53 -11.12 -9.69
C VAL A 196 7.15 -12.31 -8.82
N SER A 197 6.18 -12.15 -7.92
CA SER A 197 5.76 -13.21 -6.99
C SER A 197 5.58 -14.58 -7.69
N LEU A 198 6.15 -15.63 -7.08
CA LEU A 198 6.19 -17.05 -7.48
C LEU A 198 7.01 -17.43 -8.74
N GLY A 199 8.03 -16.66 -9.11
CA GLY A 199 9.23 -17.24 -9.74
C GLY A 199 9.61 -16.74 -11.12
N THR A 200 8.88 -15.78 -11.70
CA THR A 200 9.35 -15.13 -12.92
C THR A 200 10.47 -14.15 -12.59
N LYS A 201 11.66 -14.41 -13.13
CA LYS A 201 12.86 -13.59 -12.97
C LYS A 201 13.24 -13.05 -14.34
N GLU A 202 13.19 -11.73 -14.51
CA GLU A 202 13.81 -11.07 -15.67
C GLU A 202 15.08 -10.39 -15.17
N ILE A 203 16.23 -10.76 -15.74
CA ILE A 203 17.52 -10.17 -15.41
C ILE A 203 18.03 -9.47 -16.67
N VAL A 204 18.30 -8.17 -16.54
CA VAL A 204 18.83 -7.34 -17.62
C VAL A 204 20.06 -6.57 -17.14
N ASN A 205 20.93 -6.21 -18.08
CA ASN A 205 22.10 -5.40 -17.77
C ASN A 205 21.69 -4.08 -17.08
N TYR A 206 22.33 -3.77 -15.96
CA TYR A 206 22.06 -2.54 -15.20
C TYR A 206 22.60 -1.32 -15.96
N LYS A 207 21.77 -0.77 -16.85
CA LYS A 207 22.08 0.44 -17.64
C LYS A 207 21.42 1.70 -17.09
N ARG A 208 20.43 1.55 -16.21
CA ARG A 208 19.58 2.63 -15.67
C ARG A 208 19.36 2.39 -14.18
N SER A 209 19.15 3.44 -13.40
CA SER A 209 18.83 3.31 -11.97
C SER A 209 17.57 2.49 -11.74
N ILE A 210 17.45 1.93 -10.53
CA ILE A 210 16.24 1.26 -10.03
C ILE A 210 15.03 2.17 -10.23
N GLY A 211 15.14 3.45 -9.87
CA GLY A 211 14.07 4.42 -10.05
C GLY A 211 13.62 4.54 -11.52
N MET A 212 14.55 4.67 -12.47
CA MET A 212 14.20 4.76 -13.88
C MET A 212 13.64 3.45 -14.46
N ALA A 213 14.11 2.31 -13.96
CA ALA A 213 13.51 1.03 -14.28
C ALA A 213 12.09 0.90 -13.73
N MET A 214 11.86 1.40 -12.51
CA MET A 214 10.54 1.43 -11.89
C MET A 214 9.58 2.32 -12.67
N LYS A 215 10.04 3.49 -13.12
CA LYS A 215 9.29 4.36 -14.05
C LYS A 215 8.95 3.64 -15.35
N SER A 216 9.90 2.89 -15.91
CA SER A 216 9.65 2.10 -17.12
C SER A 216 8.62 1.00 -16.87
N LEU A 217 8.61 0.38 -15.69
CA LEU A 217 7.67 -0.66 -15.31
C LEU A 217 6.26 -0.09 -15.16
N THR A 218 6.10 0.98 -14.36
CA THR A 218 4.80 1.65 -14.19
C THR A 218 4.27 2.23 -15.49
N SER A 219 5.15 2.76 -16.36
CA SER A 219 4.75 3.23 -17.69
C SER A 219 4.25 2.11 -18.60
N LYS A 220 4.83 0.90 -18.51
CA LYS A 220 4.33 -0.27 -19.26
C LYS A 220 2.94 -0.71 -18.78
N PHE A 221 2.69 -0.63 -17.47
CA PHE A 221 1.42 -1.10 -16.87
C PHE A 221 0.29 -0.08 -17.04
N LEU A 222 0.59 1.20 -16.79
CA LEU A 222 -0.40 2.26 -16.59
C LEU A 222 -0.39 3.32 -17.70
N GLY A 223 0.67 3.39 -18.50
CA GLY A 223 0.82 4.42 -19.53
C GLY A 223 -0.14 4.25 -20.70
N ASN A 224 -0.44 5.36 -21.37
CA ASN A 224 -1.25 5.43 -22.61
C ASN A 224 -2.68 4.86 -22.48
N ARG A 225 -3.21 4.79 -21.26
CA ARG A 225 -4.61 4.38 -21.02
C ARG A 225 -5.54 5.52 -21.45
N LYS A 226 -6.59 5.22 -22.20
CA LYS A 226 -7.56 6.24 -22.68
C LYS A 226 -8.66 6.58 -21.68
N SER A 227 -8.80 5.79 -20.62
CA SER A 227 -9.80 5.98 -19.57
C SER A 227 -9.11 5.93 -18.21
N PRO A 228 -9.61 6.65 -17.20
CA PRO A 228 -9.12 6.53 -15.83
C PRO A 228 -9.07 5.07 -15.38
N ILE A 229 -7.95 4.66 -14.80
CA ILE A 229 -7.78 3.33 -14.23
C ILE A 229 -8.59 3.28 -12.94
N GLN A 230 -9.49 2.31 -12.83
CA GLN A 230 -10.32 2.11 -11.64
C GLN A 230 -9.48 1.37 -10.60
N VAL A 231 -9.21 1.99 -9.47
CA VAL A 231 -8.43 1.41 -8.38
C VAL A 231 -9.27 1.45 -7.11
N ASN A 232 -9.57 0.31 -6.49
CA ASN A 232 -10.35 0.33 -5.24
C ASN A 232 -9.54 0.99 -4.12
N HIS A 233 -8.29 0.57 -3.92
CA HIS A 233 -7.38 1.13 -2.92
C HIS A 233 -6.03 1.55 -3.50
N LEU A 234 -5.76 2.85 -3.45
CA LEU A 234 -4.48 3.46 -3.82
C LEU A 234 -3.64 3.72 -2.57
N ALA A 235 -2.52 3.02 -2.41
CA ALA A 235 -1.56 3.25 -1.35
C ALA A 235 -0.24 3.80 -1.92
N MET A 236 0.20 4.94 -1.39
CA MET A 236 1.32 5.73 -1.92
C MET A 236 2.33 6.00 -0.80
N GLU A 237 3.30 5.11 -0.66
CA GLU A 237 4.21 5.08 0.50
C GLU A 237 5.66 5.40 0.15
N ALA A 238 6.07 5.22 -1.11
CA ALA A 238 7.43 5.53 -1.54
C ALA A 238 7.76 7.02 -1.36
N ASN A 239 9.03 7.30 -1.08
CA ASN A 239 9.53 8.67 -0.99
C ASN A 239 9.45 9.39 -2.34
N LEU A 240 9.77 8.70 -3.44
CA LEU A 240 9.60 9.20 -4.81
C LEU A 240 8.78 8.18 -5.62
N ILE A 241 7.56 8.56 -5.98
CA ILE A 241 6.62 7.70 -6.70
C ILE A 241 6.75 7.98 -8.19
N ARG A 242 7.15 6.97 -8.97
CA ARG A 242 7.43 7.17 -10.40
C ARG A 242 6.28 6.68 -11.28
N LEU A 243 5.53 7.62 -11.84
CA LEU A 243 4.35 7.34 -12.66
C LEU A 243 4.53 7.86 -14.10
N PRO A 244 3.79 7.30 -15.07
CA PRO A 244 3.73 7.84 -16.42
C PRO A 244 2.99 9.18 -16.48
N VAL A 245 3.38 10.01 -17.44
CA VAL A 245 2.68 11.27 -17.78
C VAL A 245 1.30 10.96 -18.35
N GLY A 246 0.30 11.79 -18.03
CA GLY A 246 -1.07 11.66 -18.52
C GLY A 246 -1.88 10.53 -17.87
N LEU A 247 -1.33 9.91 -16.82
CA LEU A 247 -2.05 8.91 -16.02
C LEU A 247 -3.27 9.54 -15.34
N GLN A 248 -4.39 8.82 -15.36
CA GLN A 248 -5.56 9.14 -14.57
C GLN A 248 -6.03 7.94 -13.77
N PHE A 249 -6.44 8.19 -12.53
CA PHE A 249 -7.02 7.22 -11.61
C PHE A 249 -8.43 7.62 -11.21
N ARG A 250 -9.32 6.64 -11.09
CA ARG A 250 -10.53 6.76 -10.30
C ARG A 250 -10.42 5.86 -9.08
N ILE A 251 -10.45 6.45 -7.89
CA ILE A 251 -10.20 5.74 -6.63
C ILE A 251 -11.41 5.75 -5.69
N ARG A 252 -11.43 4.81 -4.75
CA ARG A 252 -12.36 4.82 -3.60
C ARG A 252 -11.65 5.03 -2.27
N LYS A 253 -10.46 4.44 -2.12
CA LYS A 253 -9.65 4.49 -0.89
C LYS A 253 -8.26 5.03 -1.19
N LEU A 254 -7.76 5.92 -0.33
CA LEU A 254 -6.41 6.47 -0.40
C LEU A 254 -5.68 6.24 0.92
N SER A 255 -4.47 5.68 0.86
CA SER A 255 -3.58 5.57 2.03
C SER A 255 -2.21 6.15 1.76
N THR A 256 -1.66 6.83 2.75
CA THR A 256 -0.26 7.22 2.76
C THR A 256 0.24 7.44 4.19
N HIS A 257 1.52 7.16 4.44
CA HIS A 257 2.25 7.62 5.62
C HIS A 257 3.20 8.79 5.30
N GLN A 258 3.10 9.36 4.11
CA GLN A 258 3.84 10.56 3.68
C GLN A 258 3.02 11.82 4.00
N ASN A 259 3.60 12.99 3.73
CA ASN A 259 2.89 14.25 3.88
C ASN A 259 1.67 14.30 2.94
N PHE A 260 0.46 14.21 3.52
CA PHE A 260 -0.78 14.09 2.78
C PHE A 260 -1.03 15.26 1.82
N ASN A 261 -0.81 16.51 2.26
CA ASN A 261 -1.00 17.69 1.41
C ASN A 261 -0.08 17.67 0.19
N LYS A 262 1.20 17.37 0.43
CA LYS A 262 2.18 17.25 -0.66
C LYS A 262 1.83 16.12 -1.63
N LEU A 263 1.23 15.03 -1.14
CA LEU A 263 0.75 13.94 -1.99
C LEU A 263 -0.44 14.40 -2.83
N MET A 264 -1.41 15.07 -2.22
CA MET A 264 -2.58 15.60 -2.91
C MET A 264 -2.22 16.64 -3.97
N ASP A 265 -1.22 17.50 -3.72
CA ASP A 265 -0.70 18.44 -4.72
C ASP A 265 -0.17 17.74 -5.98
N GLY A 266 0.47 16.57 -5.81
CA GLY A 266 0.93 15.74 -6.92
C GLY A 266 -0.19 14.92 -7.59
N LEU A 267 -1.21 14.54 -6.83
CA LEU A 267 -2.35 13.76 -7.32
C LEU A 267 -3.45 14.60 -7.97
N LYS A 268 -3.48 15.91 -7.78
CA LYS A 268 -4.58 16.80 -8.26
C LYS A 268 -4.94 16.65 -9.74
N ASN A 269 -3.96 16.39 -10.60
CA ASN A 269 -4.15 16.24 -12.05
C ASN A 269 -4.25 14.77 -12.49
N ILE A 270 -4.12 13.84 -11.56
CA ILE A 270 -4.15 12.39 -11.79
C ILE A 270 -5.50 11.82 -11.33
N LEU A 271 -6.11 12.37 -10.29
CA LEU A 271 -7.39 11.87 -9.77
C LEU A 271 -8.58 12.41 -10.57
N ASP A 272 -9.42 11.50 -11.04
CA ASP A 272 -10.73 11.79 -11.65
C ASP A 272 -11.68 12.32 -10.57
N GLU A 273 -12.42 13.39 -10.88
CA GLU A 273 -13.32 14.07 -9.94
C GLU A 273 -14.38 13.15 -9.33
N ARG A 274 -14.79 12.09 -10.05
CA ARG A 274 -15.77 11.11 -9.56
C ARG A 274 -15.20 10.17 -8.49
N SER A 275 -13.94 10.35 -8.12
CA SER A 275 -13.35 9.69 -6.94
C SER A 275 -13.84 10.31 -5.63
N PHE A 276 -14.32 11.56 -5.65
CA PHE A 276 -14.67 12.30 -4.43
C PHE A 276 -16.18 12.33 -4.16
N PRO A 277 -16.61 12.32 -2.88
CA PRO A 277 -15.79 12.07 -1.69
C PRO A 277 -15.29 10.62 -1.62
N LEU A 278 -14.13 10.41 -0.98
CA LEU A 278 -13.55 9.08 -0.83
C LEU A 278 -14.27 8.27 0.25
N ASP A 279 -14.35 6.95 0.04
CA ASP A 279 -14.91 6.03 1.03
C ASP A 279 -13.95 5.86 2.22
N TYR A 280 -12.63 5.95 1.98
CA TYR A 280 -11.62 5.79 3.02
C TYR A 280 -10.39 6.65 2.73
N VAL A 281 -9.88 7.32 3.76
CA VAL A 281 -8.62 8.04 3.72
C VAL A 281 -7.77 7.67 4.93
N GLN A 282 -6.55 7.21 4.70
CA GLN A 282 -5.52 7.07 5.72
C GLN A 282 -4.46 8.16 5.56
N THR A 283 -4.23 8.90 6.64
CA THR A 283 -3.20 9.94 6.74
C THR A 283 -2.36 9.72 7.99
N PRO A 284 -1.07 10.10 8.02
CA PRO A 284 -0.35 10.16 9.28
C PRO A 284 -0.97 11.20 10.23
N SER A 285 -0.80 11.03 11.54
CA SER A 285 -1.10 12.04 12.58
C SER A 285 -0.38 13.38 12.32
N GLY A 286 0.79 13.31 11.66
CA GLY A 286 1.55 14.43 11.09
C GLY A 286 2.72 14.85 11.99
N ASP A 287 3.85 15.25 11.39
CA ASP A 287 4.95 15.86 12.13
C ASP A 287 4.50 17.22 12.68
N LYS A 288 4.36 17.37 14.01
CA LYS A 288 4.16 18.66 14.69
C LYS A 288 3.08 19.58 14.11
N GLY A 289 1.86 19.06 13.87
CA GLY A 289 0.68 19.91 13.84
C GLY A 289 -0.24 19.79 12.63
N TYR A 290 -1.00 18.71 12.55
CA TYR A 290 -2.38 18.76 12.06
C TYR A 290 -2.61 19.14 10.58
N LYS A 291 -1.55 19.32 9.77
CA LYS A 291 -1.68 19.92 8.43
C LYS A 291 -2.45 19.06 7.44
N GLY A 292 -2.28 17.74 7.48
CA GLY A 292 -2.95 16.83 6.52
C GLY A 292 -4.46 16.73 6.75
N VAL A 293 -4.88 16.86 7.99
CA VAL A 293 -6.24 16.52 8.46
C VAL A 293 -7.24 17.65 8.20
N GLY A 294 -6.75 18.88 8.08
CA GLY A 294 -7.52 20.02 7.60
C GLY A 294 -7.85 19.97 6.09
N HIS A 295 -7.25 19.04 5.33
CA HIS A 295 -7.45 18.98 3.90
C HIS A 295 -8.91 18.60 3.55
N PRO A 296 -9.55 19.26 2.56
CA PRO A 296 -10.96 18.99 2.22
C PRO A 296 -11.26 17.52 1.92
N VAL A 297 -10.35 16.84 1.22
CA VAL A 297 -10.47 15.40 0.91
C VAL A 297 -10.53 14.55 2.18
N VAL A 298 -9.71 14.88 3.20
CA VAL A 298 -9.72 14.17 4.48
C VAL A 298 -11.04 14.41 5.20
N ARG A 299 -11.46 15.68 5.31
CA ARG A 299 -12.70 16.06 6.01
C ARG A 299 -13.97 15.48 5.38
N SER A 300 -13.97 15.28 4.06
CA SER A 300 -15.11 14.73 3.32
C SER A 300 -15.16 13.20 3.29
N ALA A 301 -14.12 12.52 3.76
CA ALA A 301 -14.05 11.06 3.68
C ALA A 301 -15.05 10.39 4.64
N LYS A 302 -15.66 9.27 4.21
CA LYS A 302 -16.59 8.51 5.07
C LYS A 302 -15.85 7.87 6.25
N ILE A 303 -14.69 7.28 5.97
CA ILE A 303 -13.81 6.68 6.97
C ILE A 303 -12.49 7.42 6.96
N LEU A 304 -12.12 8.02 8.09
CA LEU A 304 -10.82 8.60 8.34
C LEU A 304 -10.01 7.67 9.22
N ALA A 305 -8.93 7.12 8.68
CA ALA A 305 -7.93 6.40 9.45
C ALA A 305 -6.71 7.28 9.70
N ILE A 306 -6.24 7.34 10.94
CA ILE A 306 -5.09 8.15 11.32
C ILE A 306 -4.02 7.21 11.84
N SER A 307 -2.87 7.18 11.17
CA SER A 307 -1.73 6.40 11.62
C SER A 307 -0.82 7.26 12.47
N ASP A 308 -0.74 6.98 13.76
CA ASP A 308 0.22 7.67 14.60
C ASP A 308 1.60 7.01 14.53
N ARG A 309 2.62 7.82 14.29
CA ARG A 309 4.02 7.43 14.45
C ARG A 309 4.78 8.39 15.37
N ASP A 310 4.13 9.46 15.83
CA ASP A 310 4.66 10.46 16.74
C ASP A 310 3.90 10.37 18.06
N LYS A 311 4.51 9.75 19.07
CA LYS A 311 3.93 9.56 20.41
C LYS A 311 3.59 10.86 21.16
N ASN A 312 3.77 12.02 20.53
CA ASN A 312 3.52 13.34 21.12
C ASN A 312 2.20 13.97 20.64
N THR A 313 1.35 13.25 19.89
CA THR A 313 0.05 13.76 19.44
C THR A 313 -0.89 13.95 20.63
N ASN A 314 -1.36 15.18 20.88
CA ASN A 314 -2.42 15.41 21.87
C ASN A 314 -3.80 15.06 21.28
N TRP A 315 -4.21 13.81 21.42
CA TRP A 315 -5.50 13.31 20.95
C TRP A 315 -6.69 14.05 21.56
N SER A 316 -6.56 14.57 22.78
CA SER A 316 -7.62 15.30 23.49
C SER A 316 -8.01 16.59 22.78
N ASP A 317 -7.03 17.32 22.24
CA ASP A 317 -7.27 18.55 21.48
C ASP A 317 -7.65 18.24 20.03
N PHE A 318 -7.16 17.13 19.50
CA PHE A 318 -7.23 16.82 18.08
C PHE A 318 -8.54 16.14 17.66
N LEU A 319 -8.97 15.09 18.36
CA LEU A 319 -10.17 14.31 18.02
C LEU A 319 -11.46 15.15 18.00
N PRO A 320 -11.67 16.13 18.91
CA PRO A 320 -12.82 17.02 18.85
C PRO A 320 -12.99 17.80 17.54
N ASN A 321 -11.92 18.01 16.78
CA ASN A 321 -11.94 18.76 15.52
C ASN A 321 -12.26 17.88 14.31
N LEU A 322 -12.46 16.57 14.51
CA LEU A 322 -12.80 15.63 13.47
C LEU A 322 -14.32 15.44 13.41
N HIS A 323 -14.84 15.51 12.19
CA HIS A 323 -16.27 15.41 11.88
C HIS A 323 -16.58 14.28 10.89
N ASN A 324 -15.60 13.44 10.61
CA ASN A 324 -15.79 12.26 9.77
C ASN A 324 -16.78 11.29 10.46
N PRO A 325 -17.69 10.64 9.71
CA PRO A 325 -18.64 9.67 10.27
C PRO A 325 -17.96 8.53 11.01
N GLU A 326 -16.85 8.03 10.49
CA GLU A 326 -16.06 6.98 11.12
C GLU A 326 -14.60 7.39 11.21
N ILE A 327 -14.03 7.35 12.42
CA ILE A 327 -12.65 7.70 12.71
C ILE A 327 -11.95 6.47 13.31
N ARG A 328 -10.78 6.11 12.77
CA ARG A 328 -9.99 4.95 13.22
C ARG A 328 -8.58 5.39 13.58
N LEU A 329 -8.14 5.14 14.81
CA LEU A 329 -6.74 5.30 15.19
C LEU A 329 -5.96 4.02 14.94
N LEU A 330 -5.02 4.11 14.02
CA LEU A 330 -4.11 3.03 13.65
C LEU A 330 -2.80 3.25 14.42
N ASN A 331 -2.33 2.22 15.13
CA ASN A 331 -1.04 2.18 15.83
C ASN A 331 -0.94 2.97 17.14
N ASP A 332 -2.05 3.41 17.74
CA ASP A 332 -2.04 4.03 19.06
C ASP A 332 -3.08 3.40 20.00
N GLU A 333 -2.73 3.37 21.30
CA GLU A 333 -3.61 2.91 22.37
C GLU A 333 -4.49 4.08 22.82
N ILE A 334 -5.80 3.86 22.77
CA ILE A 334 -6.83 4.88 23.00
C ILE A 334 -6.90 5.38 24.45
N GLU A 335 -6.16 4.79 25.38
CA GLU A 335 -6.42 4.90 26.82
C GLU A 335 -6.54 6.36 27.29
N GLU A 336 -5.63 7.23 26.84
CA GLU A 336 -5.66 8.65 27.17
C GLU A 336 -6.73 9.44 26.41
N ALA A 337 -7.16 8.94 25.25
CA ALA A 337 -8.10 9.63 24.34
C ALA A 337 -9.59 9.31 24.60
N VAL A 338 -9.92 8.15 25.20
CA VAL A 338 -11.33 7.72 25.40
C VAL A 338 -12.14 8.76 26.17
N ILE A 339 -11.65 9.18 27.33
CA ILE A 339 -12.35 10.12 28.21
C ILE A 339 -12.55 11.49 27.55
N PRO A 340 -11.51 12.11 26.96
CA PRO A 340 -11.65 13.35 26.20
C PRO A 340 -12.69 13.26 25.08
N VAL A 341 -12.71 12.16 24.32
CA VAL A 341 -13.70 11.93 23.24
C VAL A 341 -15.11 11.86 23.80
N ILE A 342 -15.34 11.02 24.81
CA ILE A 342 -16.65 10.89 25.47
C ILE A 342 -17.10 12.25 26.02
N THR A 343 -16.21 12.95 26.70
CA THR A 343 -16.47 14.27 27.29
C THR A 343 -16.92 15.24 26.20
N ASN A 344 -16.16 15.34 25.11
CA ASN A 344 -16.49 16.21 23.99
C ASN A 344 -17.86 15.86 23.37
N TRP A 345 -18.09 14.58 23.07
CA TRP A 345 -19.33 14.14 22.44
C TRP A 345 -20.54 14.32 23.36
N LYS A 346 -20.36 14.18 24.68
CA LYS A 346 -21.43 14.40 25.67
C LYS A 346 -21.86 15.86 25.67
N TYR A 347 -20.93 16.80 25.69
CA TYR A 347 -21.25 18.23 25.74
C TYR A 347 -21.70 18.81 24.39
N PHE A 348 -20.96 18.54 23.31
CA PHE A 348 -21.21 19.16 22.01
C PHE A 348 -22.13 18.35 21.10
N GLY A 349 -22.21 17.04 21.31
CA GLY A 349 -22.92 16.13 20.41
C GLY A 349 -22.16 15.81 19.13
N ARG A 350 -22.70 14.83 18.43
CA ARG A 350 -22.27 14.29 17.13
C ARG A 350 -23.49 13.66 16.46
N ASP A 351 -23.38 13.41 15.16
CA ASP A 351 -24.44 12.74 14.41
C ASP A 351 -24.59 11.29 14.87
N ILE A 352 -25.82 10.79 14.92
CA ILE A 352 -26.10 9.39 15.28
C ILE A 352 -25.41 8.47 14.26
N GLY A 353 -24.75 7.43 14.77
CA GLY A 353 -23.92 6.52 13.99
C GLY A 353 -22.48 7.00 13.79
N THR A 354 -22.09 8.16 14.35
CA THR A 354 -20.67 8.57 14.39
C THR A 354 -19.89 7.58 15.25
N GLN A 355 -18.79 7.05 14.71
CA GLN A 355 -18.00 5.99 15.32
C GLN A 355 -16.53 6.38 15.44
N PHE A 356 -15.92 5.94 16.53
CA PHE A 356 -14.50 6.04 16.80
C PHE A 356 -13.96 4.70 17.26
N THR A 357 -12.94 4.18 16.59
CA THR A 357 -12.27 2.92 16.96
C THR A 357 -10.76 3.07 17.04
N SER A 358 -10.11 2.16 17.76
CA SER A 358 -8.66 2.09 17.89
C SER A 358 -8.15 0.65 17.76
N LEU A 359 -6.85 0.45 18.00
CA LEU A 359 -6.31 -0.89 18.19
C LEU A 359 -6.86 -1.58 19.43
N SER A 360 -6.79 -2.91 19.41
CA SER A 360 -7.21 -3.78 20.49
C SER A 360 -6.29 -3.65 21.71
N ILE A 361 -6.90 -3.51 22.88
CA ILE A 361 -6.24 -3.34 24.17
C ILE A 361 -6.40 -4.59 25.03
N ARG A 362 -5.48 -4.83 25.95
CA ARG A 362 -5.60 -5.96 26.89
C ARG A 362 -6.77 -5.78 27.85
N LYS A 363 -7.33 -6.89 28.35
CA LYS A 363 -8.43 -6.92 29.34
C LYS A 363 -8.25 -5.95 30.52
N ARG A 364 -7.04 -5.86 31.08
CA ARG A 364 -6.74 -4.94 32.20
C ARG A 364 -7.06 -3.48 31.88
N PHE A 365 -6.72 -3.03 30.67
CA PHE A 365 -6.89 -1.65 30.25
C PHE A 365 -8.35 -1.35 29.93
N MET A 366 -9.08 -2.33 29.39
CA MET A 366 -10.54 -2.24 29.25
C MET A 366 -11.19 -2.02 30.62
N GLN A 367 -10.79 -2.78 31.65
CA GLN A 367 -11.33 -2.62 33.01
C GLN A 367 -10.99 -1.23 33.59
N GLU A 368 -9.76 -0.75 33.39
CA GLU A 368 -9.34 0.61 33.81
C GLU A 368 -10.15 1.70 33.10
N ILE A 369 -10.43 1.57 31.79
CA ILE A 369 -11.28 2.52 31.06
C ILE A 369 -12.71 2.50 31.62
N ILE A 370 -13.30 1.32 31.83
CA ILE A 370 -14.66 1.19 32.40
C ILE A 370 -14.73 1.87 33.77
N GLU A 371 -13.75 1.62 34.63
CA GLU A 371 -13.69 2.22 35.96
C GLU A 371 -13.56 3.74 35.88
N ARG A 372 -12.63 4.27 35.07
CA ARG A 372 -12.40 5.71 34.95
C ARG A 372 -13.63 6.44 34.37
N VAL A 373 -14.26 5.87 33.34
CA VAL A 373 -15.48 6.43 32.73
C VAL A 373 -16.64 6.44 33.73
N THR A 374 -16.83 5.35 34.48
CA THR A 374 -17.90 5.24 35.49
C THR A 374 -17.71 6.24 36.63
N ARG A 375 -16.46 6.42 37.09
CA ARG A 375 -16.12 7.42 38.12
C ARG A 375 -16.40 8.86 37.64
N GLN A 376 -16.13 9.16 36.38
CA GLN A 376 -16.29 10.51 35.84
C GLN A 376 -17.73 10.85 35.43
N PHE A 377 -18.53 9.85 35.09
CA PHE A 377 -19.94 10.01 34.70
C PHE A 377 -20.85 9.13 35.57
N PRO A 378 -21.10 9.48 36.85
CA PRO A 378 -21.86 8.61 37.75
C PRO A 378 -23.39 8.59 37.49
N SER A 379 -23.94 9.60 36.80
CA SER A 379 -25.39 9.79 36.68
C SER A 379 -25.99 9.04 35.48
N GLY A 380 -26.78 8.00 35.76
CA GLY A 380 -27.60 7.30 34.76
C GLY A 380 -26.82 6.45 33.77
N VAL A 381 -25.55 6.15 34.06
CA VAL A 381 -24.72 5.30 33.20
C VAL A 381 -25.04 3.84 33.45
N GLU A 382 -25.32 3.10 32.37
CA GLU A 382 -25.49 1.65 32.42
C GLU A 382 -24.15 1.00 32.08
N VAL A 383 -23.71 0.07 32.93
CA VAL A 383 -22.41 -0.60 32.77
C VAL A 383 -22.64 -2.11 32.71
N SER A 384 -22.08 -2.74 31.69
CA SER A 384 -21.94 -4.19 31.58
C SER A 384 -20.46 -4.57 31.47
N GLU A 385 -20.14 -5.86 31.38
CA GLU A 385 -18.75 -6.34 31.34
C GLU A 385 -17.93 -5.73 30.20
N ARG A 386 -18.57 -5.44 29.06
CA ARG A 386 -17.91 -4.98 27.82
C ARG A 386 -18.62 -3.80 27.15
N CYS A 387 -19.49 -3.11 27.88
CA CYS A 387 -20.23 -1.98 27.33
C CYS A 387 -20.55 -0.95 28.42
N ILE A 388 -20.48 0.32 28.06
CA ILE A 388 -20.89 1.45 28.88
C ILE A 388 -21.85 2.30 28.05
N MET A 389 -23.03 2.58 28.59
CA MET A 389 -24.01 3.48 27.99
C MET A 389 -24.05 4.77 28.78
N ILE A 390 -23.68 5.88 28.15
CA ILE A 390 -23.61 7.19 28.79
C ILE A 390 -24.71 8.07 28.20
N PRO A 391 -25.79 8.36 28.95
CA PRO A 391 -26.84 9.24 28.46
C PRO A 391 -26.29 10.62 28.15
N ARG A 392 -26.63 11.14 26.97
CA ARG A 392 -26.39 12.54 26.61
C ARG A 392 -27.65 13.37 26.82
N ASN A 393 -28.76 12.95 26.23
CA ASN A 393 -30.07 13.57 26.38
C ASN A 393 -31.19 12.52 26.22
N LYS A 394 -32.44 12.95 26.07
CA LYS A 394 -33.59 12.03 25.93
C LYS A 394 -33.53 11.13 24.70
N ASP A 395 -32.88 11.58 23.63
CA ASP A 395 -32.92 10.92 22.32
C ASP A 395 -31.59 10.24 21.94
N SER A 396 -30.52 10.49 22.70
CA SER A 396 -29.17 10.01 22.36
C SER A 396 -28.32 9.64 23.57
N ALA A 397 -27.47 8.64 23.37
CA ALA A 397 -26.45 8.20 24.29
C ALA A 397 -25.12 7.95 23.57
N ILE A 398 -24.05 7.88 24.34
CA ILE A 398 -22.73 7.44 23.88
C ILE A 398 -22.55 6.00 24.34
N GLN A 399 -22.36 5.10 23.39
CA GLN A 399 -22.01 3.72 23.65
C GLN A 399 -20.50 3.55 23.57
N VAL A 400 -19.90 3.01 24.63
CA VAL A 400 -18.50 2.56 24.64
C VAL A 400 -18.52 1.05 24.74
N SER A 401 -18.24 0.36 23.63
CA SER A 401 -18.21 -1.10 23.56
C SER A 401 -16.80 -1.64 23.35
N PHE A 402 -16.60 -2.89 23.77
CA PHE A 402 -15.33 -3.60 23.67
C PHE A 402 -15.55 -4.92 22.91
N GLU A 403 -15.23 -4.90 21.61
CA GLU A 403 -15.36 -6.05 20.72
C GLU A 403 -14.19 -7.00 20.95
N GLU A 404 -14.44 -8.30 21.10
CA GLU A 404 -13.38 -9.28 21.38
C GLU A 404 -12.53 -9.53 20.13
N ASP A 405 -11.21 -9.43 20.27
CA ASP A 405 -10.22 -9.57 19.18
C ASP A 405 -9.20 -10.69 19.49
N GLY A 406 -9.70 -11.80 20.06
CA GLY A 406 -8.90 -12.97 20.45
C GLY A 406 -7.89 -12.73 21.60
N ASN A 407 -7.30 -13.80 22.14
CA ASN A 407 -6.18 -13.80 23.09
C ASN A 407 -6.18 -12.67 24.17
N GLU A 408 -7.30 -12.42 24.85
CA GLU A 408 -7.44 -11.38 25.89
C GLU A 408 -7.33 -9.91 25.41
N TYR A 409 -7.49 -9.67 24.12
CA TYR A 409 -7.55 -8.34 23.52
C TYR A 409 -8.98 -7.94 23.16
N PHE A 410 -9.28 -6.65 23.32
CA PHE A 410 -10.58 -6.07 23.06
C PHE A 410 -10.42 -4.77 22.28
N MET A 411 -11.11 -4.63 21.16
CA MET A 411 -11.15 -3.42 20.35
C MET A 411 -12.16 -2.42 20.94
N PRO A 412 -11.72 -1.26 21.45
CA PRO A 412 -12.60 -0.22 21.92
C PRO A 412 -13.31 0.46 20.75
N LYS A 413 -14.62 0.64 20.90
CA LYS A 413 -15.47 1.37 19.96
C LYS A 413 -16.34 2.36 20.74
N ILE A 414 -16.30 3.62 20.34
CA ILE A 414 -17.16 4.68 20.84
C ILE A 414 -18.14 5.06 19.74
N GLU A 415 -19.43 5.02 20.02
CA GLU A 415 -20.49 5.28 19.04
C GLU A 415 -21.57 6.20 19.61
N MET A 416 -22.02 7.16 18.80
CA MET A 416 -23.23 7.91 19.08
C MET A 416 -24.45 7.08 18.69
N VAL A 417 -25.28 6.73 19.67
CA VAL A 417 -26.48 5.91 19.44
C VAL A 417 -27.74 6.68 19.79
N LYS A 418 -28.84 6.29 19.15
CA LYS A 418 -30.18 6.77 19.52
C LYS A 418 -30.62 6.02 20.78
N ASN A 419 -31.24 6.71 21.74
CA ASN A 419 -31.93 6.01 22.80
C ASN A 419 -33.11 5.26 22.18
N GLU A 420 -33.26 3.98 22.50
CA GLU A 420 -34.50 3.28 22.18
C GLU A 420 -35.61 3.97 22.96
N SER A 421 -36.41 4.78 22.26
CA SER A 421 -37.66 5.26 22.81
C SER A 421 -38.48 4.03 23.15
N GLU A 422 -38.94 3.91 24.40
CA GLU A 422 -40.06 3.04 24.76
C GLU A 422 -41.24 3.35 23.84
N SER A 423 -41.29 2.74 22.67
CA SER A 423 -42.38 2.87 21.70
C SER A 423 -43.03 1.51 21.52
N SER A 424 -43.61 1.01 22.61
CA SER A 424 -44.77 0.10 22.64
C SER A 424 -45.00 -0.36 24.08
N LYS A 425 -45.77 0.41 24.85
CA LYS A 425 -46.60 -0.14 25.93
C LYS A 425 -47.98 -0.40 25.39
#